data_AF-A0A7K2DWM9-F1
#
_entry.id   AF-A0A7K2DWM9-F1
#
_cell.length_a   1.000
_cell.length_b   1.000
_cell.length_c   1.000
_cell.angle_alpha   90.00
_cell.angle_beta   90.00
_cell.angle_gamma   90.00
#
_symmetry.space_group_name_H-M   'P 1'
#
loop_
_entity.id
_entity.type
_entity.pdbx_description
1 polymer ?
#
loop_
_entity_poly.entity_id
_entity_poly.type
_entity_poly.pdbx_seq_one_letter_code
_entity_poly.pdbx_strand_id
1 'polypeptide(L)'
;VEGPVNLTAPEPVTNRELTAALGRALRRPTLLPTPKPALWARLGRELTEALLYSSARVEPALLLRRGFQFAHPDIATGLDAVLAGHP
;
A
#
# COMPACT_ATOMS: atom_id res chain seq x y z
N VAL A 1 3.48 13.32 -21.60
CA VAL A 1 2.48 13.56 -20.52
C VAL A 1 2.87 14.87 -19.88
N GLU A 2 1.95 15.81 -19.73
CA GLU A 2 2.23 17.13 -19.14
C GLU A 2 1.24 17.40 -18.00
N GLY A 3 1.71 18.03 -16.92
CA GLY A 3 0.95 18.26 -15.70
C GLY A 3 1.16 17.18 -14.62
N PRO A 4 0.49 17.31 -13.46
CA PRO A 4 0.61 16.37 -12.35
C PRO A 4 0.08 14.98 -12.73
N VAL A 5 0.78 13.95 -12.27
CA VAL A 5 0.45 12.54 -12.50
C VAL A 5 0.43 11.81 -11.17
N ASN A 6 -0.68 11.12 -10.87
CA ASN A 6 -0.71 10.16 -9.78
C ASN A 6 0.06 8.90 -10.20
N LEU A 7 1.14 8.59 -9.50
CA LEU A 7 1.93 7.37 -9.70
C LEU A 7 1.55 6.33 -8.64
N THR A 8 0.34 5.80 -8.77
CA THR A 8 -0.18 4.70 -7.95
C THR A 8 -0.50 3.51 -8.84
N ALA A 9 -0.52 2.30 -8.26
CA ALA A 9 -1.05 1.14 -8.96
C ALA A 9 -2.53 1.36 -9.33
N PRO A 10 -3.01 0.80 -10.45
CA PRO A 10 -4.39 0.99 -10.90
C PRO A 10 -5.42 0.31 -9.99
N GLU A 11 -5.02 -0.66 -9.18
CA GLU A 11 -5.88 -1.37 -8.23
C GLU A 11 -5.62 -0.91 -6.78
N PRO A 12 -6.37 0.09 -6.27
CA PRO A 12 -6.18 0.57 -4.90
C PRO A 12 -6.65 -0.47 -3.89
N VAL A 13 -5.83 -0.71 -2.87
CA VAL A 13 -6.14 -1.63 -1.76
C VAL A 13 -6.22 -0.89 -0.43
N THR A 14 -7.05 -1.39 0.47
CA THR A 14 -7.11 -0.96 1.86
C THR A 14 -5.88 -1.46 2.65
N ASN A 15 -5.59 -0.82 3.79
CA ASN A 15 -4.53 -1.30 4.69
C ASN A 15 -4.76 -2.76 5.13
N ARG A 16 -6.01 -3.20 5.26
CA ARG A 16 -6.37 -4.58 5.61
C ARG A 16 -5.99 -5.56 4.50
N GLU A 17 -6.26 -5.22 3.25
CA GLU A 17 -5.92 -6.04 2.08
C GLU A 17 -4.41 -6.11 1.86
N LEU A 18 -3.71 -4.97 1.97
CA LEU A 18 -2.24 -4.92 1.95
C LEU A 18 -1.64 -5.82 3.03
N THR A 19 -2.09 -5.67 4.28
CA THR A 19 -1.62 -6.48 5.42
C THR A 19 -1.84 -7.97 5.18
N ALA A 20 -3.03 -8.35 4.70
CA ALA A 20 -3.35 -9.74 4.41
C ALA A 20 -2.51 -10.31 3.25
N ALA A 21 -2.26 -9.52 2.20
CA ALA A 21 -1.41 -9.92 1.07
C ALA A 21 0.04 -10.12 1.51
N LEU A 22 0.59 -9.18 2.29
CA LEU A 22 1.93 -9.28 2.85
C LEU A 22 2.08 -10.49 3.78
N GLY A 23 1.09 -10.73 4.65
CA GLY A 23 1.09 -11.91 5.54
C GLY A 23 1.13 -13.22 4.77
N ARG A 24 0.37 -13.34 3.66
CA ARG A 24 0.41 -14.50 2.77
C ARG A 24 1.78 -14.67 2.11
N ALA A 25 2.33 -13.60 1.54
CA ALA A 25 3.62 -13.63 0.85
C ALA A 25 4.77 -14.05 1.79
N LEU A 26 4.74 -13.56 3.03
CA LEU A 26 5.74 -13.90 4.06
C LEU A 26 5.44 -15.19 4.84
N ARG A 27 4.31 -15.87 4.58
CA ARG A 27 3.82 -17.00 5.37
C ARG A 27 3.68 -16.69 6.88
N ARG A 28 3.23 -15.46 7.21
CA ARG A 28 3.00 -15.01 8.60
C ARG A 28 1.54 -14.57 8.79
N PRO A 29 0.79 -15.16 9.74
CA PRO A 29 -0.62 -14.82 9.94
C PRO A 29 -0.81 -13.38 10.47
N THR A 30 -1.81 -12.67 9.97
CA THR A 30 -2.12 -11.26 10.32
C THR A 30 -3.51 -11.12 10.95
N LEU A 31 -3.73 -11.83 12.06
CA LEU A 31 -5.06 -11.98 12.67
C LEU A 31 -5.47 -10.83 13.59
N LEU A 32 -4.49 -10.15 14.20
CA LEU A 32 -4.73 -9.12 15.20
C LEU A 32 -4.33 -7.74 14.66
N PRO A 33 -5.21 -6.72 14.74
CA PRO A 33 -4.85 -5.36 14.39
C PRO A 33 -3.89 -4.77 15.44
N THR A 34 -3.03 -3.85 15.02
CA THR A 34 -2.17 -3.12 15.95
C THR A 34 -3.01 -2.14 16.78
N PRO A 35 -2.95 -2.18 18.12
CA PRO A 35 -3.68 -1.24 18.96
C PRO A 35 -3.24 0.20 18.74
N LYS A 36 -4.18 1.10 18.44
CA LYS A 36 -3.91 2.53 18.24
C LYS A 36 -3.19 3.21 19.42
N PRO A 37 -3.54 2.93 20.70
CA PRO A 37 -2.83 3.52 21.83
C PRO A 37 -1.34 3.13 21.89
N ALA A 38 -1.00 1.91 21.46
CA ALA A 38 0.39 1.47 21.40
C ALA A 38 1.18 2.27 20.36
N LEU A 39 0.56 2.59 19.22
CA LEU A 39 1.14 3.45 18.20
C LEU A 39 1.30 4.89 18.69
N TRP A 40 0.30 5.44 19.39
CA TRP A 40 0.41 6.76 20.01
C TRP A 40 1.56 6.84 21.02
N ALA A 41 1.73 5.81 21.87
CA ALA A 41 2.82 5.76 22.85
C ALA A 41 4.20 5.68 22.18
N ARG A 42 4.31 4.99 21.03
CA ARG A 42 5.56 4.75 20.31
C ARG A 42 5.95 5.89 19.37
N LEU A 43 5.00 6.46 18.66
CA LEU A 43 5.20 7.41 17.55
C LEU A 43 4.65 8.81 17.85
N GLY A 44 3.89 8.98 18.93
CA GLY A 44 3.12 10.20 19.19
C GLY A 44 1.80 10.22 18.43
N ARG A 45 0.85 11.06 18.89
CA ARG A 45 -0.50 11.12 18.31
C ARG A 45 -0.48 11.68 16.89
N GLU A 46 0.22 12.80 16.69
CA GLU A 46 0.25 13.51 15.41
C GLU A 46 0.79 12.64 14.27
N LEU A 47 1.97 12.02 14.45
CA LEU A 47 2.56 11.13 13.44
C LEU A 47 1.70 9.88 13.21
N THR A 48 1.11 9.32 14.27
CA THR A 48 0.18 8.19 14.11
C THR A 48 -1.00 8.56 13.22
N GLU A 49 -1.66 9.69 13.48
CA GLU A 49 -2.78 10.13 12.65
C GLU A 49 -2.34 10.45 11.22
N ALA A 50 -1.27 11.23 11.06
CA ALA A 50 -0.84 11.73 9.75
C ALA A 50 -0.31 10.62 8.82
N LEU A 51 0.42 9.64 9.36
CA LEU A 51 1.12 8.63 8.54
C LEU A 51 0.42 7.28 8.49
N LEU A 52 -0.27 6.87 9.57
CA LEU A 52 -0.82 5.51 9.67
C LEU A 52 -2.34 5.46 9.52
N TYR A 53 -3.05 6.54 9.86
CA TYR A 53 -4.52 6.58 9.84
C TYR A 53 -5.09 7.53 8.79
N SER A 54 -4.30 8.46 8.25
CA SER A 54 -4.67 9.22 7.06
C SER A 54 -4.71 8.30 5.84
N SER A 55 -5.77 8.40 5.04
CA SER A 55 -5.96 7.56 3.87
C SER A 55 -6.63 8.34 2.75
N ALA A 56 -6.19 8.09 1.53
CA ALA A 56 -6.81 8.57 0.31
C ALA A 56 -6.85 7.43 -0.69
N ARG A 57 -7.97 7.29 -1.40
CA ARG A 57 -8.05 6.45 -2.59
C ARG A 57 -7.62 7.29 -3.78
N VAL A 58 -6.49 6.95 -4.39
CA VAL A 58 -5.88 7.72 -5.48
C VAL A 58 -5.76 6.85 -6.72
N GLU A 59 -6.35 7.30 -7.82
CA GLU A 59 -6.33 6.60 -9.10
C GLU A 59 -5.34 7.23 -10.10
N PRO A 60 -4.59 6.42 -10.87
CA PRO A 60 -3.67 6.90 -11.89
C PRO A 60 -4.40 7.22 -13.21
N ALA A 61 -5.49 8.00 -13.14
CA ALA A 61 -6.42 8.21 -14.25
C ALA A 61 -5.75 8.73 -15.54
N LEU A 62 -4.75 9.61 -15.42
CA LEU A 62 -4.00 10.11 -16.57
C LEU A 62 -3.14 9.02 -17.22
N LEU A 63 -2.50 8.14 -16.45
CA LEU A 63 -1.70 7.04 -16.97
C LEU A 63 -2.59 6.00 -17.66
N LEU A 64 -3.73 5.66 -17.05
CA LEU A 64 -4.73 4.76 -17.64
C LEU A 64 -5.24 5.29 -18.99
N ARG A 65 -5.65 6.57 -19.04
CA ARG A 65 -6.10 7.22 -20.29
C ARG A 65 -5.03 7.28 -21.38
N ARG A 66 -3.76 7.21 -21.01
CA ARG A 66 -2.61 7.26 -21.94
C ARG A 66 -2.10 5.86 -22.30
N GLY A 67 -2.75 4.79 -21.82
CA GLY A 67 -2.38 3.42 -22.14
C GLY A 67 -1.06 2.96 -21.51
N PHE A 68 -0.63 3.62 -20.42
CA PHE A 68 0.57 3.19 -19.69
C PHE A 68 0.41 1.74 -19.19
N GLN A 69 1.45 0.94 -19.40
CA GLN A 69 1.49 -0.46 -18.99
C GLN A 69 2.19 -0.57 -17.63
N PHE A 70 1.45 -0.98 -16.61
CA PHE A 70 2.00 -1.17 -15.26
C PHE A 70 2.69 -2.53 -15.17
N ALA A 71 3.95 -2.55 -14.73
CA ALA A 71 4.68 -3.81 -14.51
C ALA A 71 4.06 -4.65 -13.38
N HIS A 72 3.52 -3.99 -12.35
CA HIS A 72 2.87 -4.60 -11.20
C HIS A 72 1.53 -3.87 -10.94
N PRO A 73 0.45 -4.26 -11.65
CA PRO A 73 -0.84 -3.56 -11.56
C PRO A 73 -1.59 -3.84 -10.25
N ASP A 74 -1.27 -4.95 -9.59
CA ASP A 74 -1.95 -5.45 -8.39
C ASP A 74 -0.96 -5.67 -7.23
N ILE A 75 -1.51 -5.85 -6.03
CA ILE A 75 -0.68 -5.99 -4.82
C ILE A 75 0.13 -7.28 -4.78
N ALA A 76 -0.34 -8.37 -5.38
CA ALA A 76 0.35 -9.65 -5.34
C ALA A 76 1.62 -9.58 -6.20
N THR A 77 1.51 -9.12 -7.45
CA THR A 77 2.67 -8.97 -8.34
C THR A 77 3.70 -7.98 -7.81
N GLY A 78 3.25 -6.90 -7.16
CA GLY A 78 4.15 -5.94 -6.50
C GLY A 78 4.91 -6.54 -5.31
N LEU A 79 4.24 -7.33 -4.46
CA LEU A 79 4.89 -8.01 -3.35
C LEU A 79 5.87 -9.08 -3.81
N ASP A 80 5.49 -9.88 -4.81
CA ASP A 80 6.37 -10.90 -5.38
C ASP A 80 7.66 -10.27 -5.92
N ALA A 81 7.56 -9.14 -6.62
CA ALA A 81 8.72 -8.45 -7.17
C ALA A 81 9.68 -7.91 -6.09
N VAL A 82 9.15 -7.32 -5.02
CA VAL A 82 9.96 -6.76 -3.93
C VAL A 82 10.61 -7.86 -3.08
N LEU A 83 9.87 -8.94 -2.82
CA LEU A 83 10.33 -10.03 -1.97
C LEU A 83 11.25 -11.02 -2.71
N ALA A 84 11.11 -11.19 -4.03
CA ALA A 84 12.02 -12.01 -4.82
C ALA A 84 13.48 -11.51 -4.78
N GLY A 85 13.71 -10.24 -4.44
CA GLY A 85 15.05 -9.66 -4.29
C GLY A 85 15.69 -9.84 -2.90
N HIS A 86 15.02 -10.45 -1.93
CA HIS A 86 15.51 -10.64 -0.56
C HIS A 86 15.44 -12.14 -0.19
N PRO A 87 16.56 -12.90 -0.27
CA PRO A 87 16.63 -14.26 0.26
C PRO A 87 16.45 -14.33 1.78
#